data_AF-A0A1V5GIE5-F1
#
_entry.id   AF-A0A1V5GIE5-F1
#
_cell.length_a   1.000
_cell.length_b   1.000
_cell.length_c   1.000
_cell.angle_alpha   90.00
_cell.angle_beta   90.00
_cell.angle_gamma   90.00
#
_symmetry.space_group_name_H-M   'P 1'
#
loop_
_entity.id
_entity.type
_entity.pdbx_description
1 polymer ?
#
loop_
_entity_poly.entity_id
_entity_poly.type
_entity_poly.pdbx_seq_one_letter_code
_entity_poly.pdbx_strand_id
1 'polypeptide(L)'
;MQIDNTSFNDISIFHHEEEFSIFHKLNFTRTVGGSEWLRKFFCEPHNDLKKIIGTQKVIRTFMEHVSDWPTDISNGTMLVMEKFMEYALDPISESPASLNNFFYKWLHSEDYALVKYSVPHFADFYRGICKIAALLEDVDLPIHIKIYLDRINGILKEGPLLKLAATEPGEKFSKSQLLYFAFHLRGRYKTNTLELIDIYSRLDAWYAMAVAVKTYNLSFPEFIEQESPLVDAKGLYHLLLPQPIAYDLQMNPEHNFLFLTGANMAGKSTLIKSIGAAVFLAHIGMGVPAAHLKLTLFNGLLSNINVVDNIAKGESFFFNEVQRIKNTIEKINDGKKWLVLIDELFKGTNVQDAMKCSLTVIKGLIKIKNSLFILSTHLYEIGEELKNYPNISFRYFETNVNNEQLEFSYQLKEGISNDRIGYVILKREKVVDMLDKL
;
A
#
# COMPACT_ATOMS: atom_id res chain seq x y z
N MET A 1 10.00 4.91 6.79
CA MET A 1 10.89 4.55 5.70
C MET A 1 10.82 5.66 4.67
N GLN A 2 11.96 6.16 4.17
CA GLN A 2 11.97 7.14 3.09
C GLN A 2 11.70 6.44 1.76
N ILE A 3 10.80 7.00 0.96
CA ILE A 3 10.46 6.49 -0.38
C ILE A 3 9.96 7.69 -1.20
N ASP A 4 10.31 7.74 -2.48
CA ASP A 4 9.84 8.80 -3.39
C ASP A 4 8.68 8.34 -4.27
N ASN A 5 7.97 9.30 -4.87
CA ASN A 5 6.80 9.05 -5.73
C ASN A 5 7.14 8.12 -6.90
N THR A 6 8.34 8.24 -7.46
CA THR A 6 8.80 7.35 -8.52
C THR A 6 8.87 5.91 -8.02
N SER A 7 9.41 5.70 -6.81
CA SER A 7 9.52 4.37 -6.21
C SER A 7 8.19 3.76 -5.82
N PHE A 8 7.22 4.56 -5.38
CA PHE A 8 5.85 4.08 -5.19
C PHE A 8 5.25 3.50 -6.49
N ASN A 9 5.44 4.19 -7.61
CA ASN A 9 4.91 3.77 -8.91
C ASN A 9 5.68 2.59 -9.49
N ASP A 10 7.02 2.60 -9.40
CA ASP A 10 7.90 1.59 -9.95
C ASP A 10 7.65 0.21 -9.34
N ILE A 11 7.37 0.14 -8.02
CA ILE A 11 7.01 -1.11 -7.32
C ILE A 11 5.49 -1.36 -7.25
N SER A 12 4.70 -0.60 -8.01
CA SER A 12 3.25 -0.75 -8.15
C SER A 12 2.44 -0.59 -6.86
N ILE A 13 2.93 0.17 -5.86
CA ILE A 13 2.12 0.54 -4.69
C ILE A 13 0.94 1.40 -5.13
N PHE A 14 1.26 2.44 -5.91
CA PHE A 14 0.29 3.27 -6.60
C PHE A 14 0.51 3.14 -8.10
N HIS A 15 -0.55 3.32 -8.86
CA HIS A 15 -0.50 3.32 -10.31
C HIS A 15 -1.63 4.22 -10.85
N HIS A 16 -1.44 4.80 -12.04
CA HIS A 16 -2.45 5.65 -12.67
C HIS A 16 -3.72 4.88 -13.02
N GLU A 17 -3.54 3.63 -13.47
CA GLU A 17 -4.61 2.66 -13.70
C GLU A 17 -4.78 1.79 -12.45
N GLU A 18 -5.99 1.81 -11.88
CA GLU A 18 -6.26 1.19 -10.57
C GLU A 18 -6.02 -0.32 -10.51
N GLU A 19 -6.29 -1.04 -11.60
CA GLU A 19 -6.11 -2.51 -11.67
C GLU A 19 -4.64 -2.95 -11.51
N PHE A 20 -3.69 -2.06 -11.78
CA PHE A 20 -2.25 -2.29 -11.63
C PHE A 20 -1.69 -1.73 -10.32
N SER A 21 -2.56 -1.37 -9.36
CA SER A 21 -2.18 -0.79 -8.08
C SER A 21 -2.35 -1.78 -6.92
N ILE A 22 -1.29 -2.03 -6.16
CA ILE A 22 -1.34 -2.85 -4.94
C ILE A 22 -2.25 -2.18 -3.91
N PHE A 23 -2.23 -0.84 -3.80
CA PHE A 23 -3.15 -0.12 -2.93
C PHE A 23 -4.61 -0.46 -3.25
N HIS A 24 -5.00 -0.40 -4.53
CA HIS A 24 -6.38 -0.71 -4.93
C HIS A 24 -6.72 -2.18 -4.64
N LYS A 25 -5.82 -3.12 -4.97
CA LYS A 25 -6.02 -4.54 -4.72
C LYS A 25 -6.23 -4.88 -3.23
N LEU A 26 -5.58 -4.14 -2.34
CA LEU A 26 -5.65 -4.31 -0.89
C LEU A 26 -6.72 -3.43 -0.21
N ASN A 27 -7.44 -2.59 -0.97
CA ASN A 27 -8.42 -1.67 -0.41
C ASN A 27 -9.79 -2.34 -0.23
N PHE A 28 -10.03 -2.88 0.97
CA PHE A 28 -11.33 -3.42 1.41
C PHE A 28 -12.11 -2.45 2.31
N THR A 29 -11.80 -1.15 2.25
CA THR A 29 -12.47 -0.15 3.09
C THR A 29 -13.93 -0.04 2.70
N ARG A 30 -14.78 0.21 3.70
CA ARG A 30 -16.23 0.30 3.52
C ARG A 30 -16.69 1.72 3.21
N THR A 31 -15.83 2.71 3.46
CA THR A 31 -16.16 4.13 3.39
C THR A 31 -15.05 4.94 2.72
N VAL A 32 -15.42 6.09 2.12
CA VAL A 32 -14.45 7.02 1.51
C VAL A 32 -13.41 7.48 2.53
N GLY A 33 -13.83 7.88 3.73
CA GLY A 33 -12.92 8.27 4.81
C GLY A 33 -11.96 7.14 5.21
N GLY A 34 -12.43 5.89 5.23
CA GLY A 34 -11.58 4.72 5.44
C GLY A 34 -10.53 4.57 4.34
N SER A 35 -10.93 4.69 3.07
CA SER A 35 -10.04 4.65 1.91
C SER A 35 -8.97 5.75 1.96
N GLU A 36 -9.33 6.96 2.40
CA GLU A 36 -8.41 8.07 2.60
C GLU A 36 -7.39 7.78 3.71
N TRP A 37 -7.83 7.23 4.84
CA TRP A 37 -6.92 6.82 5.92
C TRP A 37 -6.00 5.68 5.50
N LEU A 38 -6.51 4.69 4.78
CA LEU A 38 -5.68 3.63 4.20
C LEU A 38 -4.61 4.21 3.28
N ARG A 39 -4.98 5.19 2.44
CA ARG A 39 -4.02 5.88 1.57
C ARG A 39 -2.97 6.63 2.37
N LYS A 40 -3.35 7.32 3.45
CA LYS A 40 -2.40 7.97 4.37
C LYS A 40 -1.41 6.96 4.96
N PHE A 41 -1.87 5.79 5.40
CA PHE A 41 -0.99 4.74 5.91
C PHE A 41 0.03 4.26 4.86
N PHE A 42 -0.40 4.12 3.61
CA PHE A 42 0.49 3.77 2.50
C PHE A 42 1.48 4.90 2.16
N CYS A 43 1.08 6.17 2.29
CA CYS A 43 1.97 7.30 2.05
C CYS A 43 3.00 7.52 3.18
N GLU A 44 2.77 6.96 4.37
CA GLU A 44 3.59 7.19 5.57
C GLU A 44 4.18 5.89 6.16
N PRO A 45 4.98 5.11 5.40
CA PRO A 45 5.59 3.89 5.91
C PRO A 45 6.49 4.19 7.11
N HIS A 46 6.41 3.35 8.14
CA HIS A 46 7.10 3.60 9.39
C HIS A 46 8.62 3.40 9.27
N ASN A 47 9.37 4.09 10.12
CA ASN A 47 10.82 3.92 10.34
C ASN A 47 11.10 3.57 11.81
N ASP A 48 10.09 3.08 12.51
CA ASP A 48 10.12 2.78 13.94
C ASP A 48 9.51 1.39 14.13
N LEU A 49 10.29 0.49 14.73
CA LEU A 49 9.89 -0.89 14.89
C LEU A 49 8.69 -1.06 15.84
N LYS A 50 8.57 -0.22 16.87
CA LYS A 50 7.43 -0.28 17.79
C LYS A 50 6.13 0.10 17.09
N LYS A 51 6.17 1.09 16.18
CA LYS A 51 5.01 1.45 15.34
C LYS A 51 4.61 0.29 14.43
N ILE A 52 5.58 -0.32 13.75
CA ILE A 52 5.34 -1.45 12.85
C ILE A 52 4.70 -2.63 13.60
N ILE A 53 5.32 -3.07 14.70
CA ILE A 53 4.79 -4.16 15.52
C ILE A 53 3.43 -3.79 16.12
N GLY A 54 3.24 -2.52 16.50
CA GLY A 54 1.95 -1.98 16.93
C GLY A 54 0.88 -2.19 15.86
N THR A 55 1.13 -1.76 14.63
CA THR A 55 0.20 -1.95 13.50
C THR A 55 -0.04 -3.43 13.21
N GLN A 56 0.98 -4.28 13.23
CA GLN A 56 0.82 -5.73 13.07
C GLN A 56 -0.13 -6.32 14.13
N LYS A 57 0.01 -5.91 15.39
CA LYS A 57 -0.90 -6.32 16.47
C LYS A 57 -2.33 -5.88 16.20
N VAL A 58 -2.54 -4.62 15.80
CA VAL A 58 -3.88 -4.12 15.43
C VAL A 58 -4.49 -4.98 14.33
N ILE A 59 -3.76 -5.23 13.25
CA ILE A 59 -4.29 -6.01 12.12
C ILE A 59 -4.60 -7.45 12.55
N ARG A 60 -3.74 -8.10 13.34
CA ARG A 60 -4.01 -9.45 13.87
C ARG A 60 -5.26 -9.50 14.73
N THR A 61 -5.43 -8.53 15.63
CA THR A 61 -6.67 -8.41 16.43
C THR A 61 -7.89 -8.28 15.53
N PHE A 62 -7.85 -7.40 14.54
CA PHE A 62 -8.99 -7.19 13.65
C PHE A 62 -9.26 -8.41 12.78
N MET A 63 -8.22 -9.17 12.40
CA MET A 63 -8.36 -10.43 11.66
C MET A 63 -9.26 -11.40 12.42
N GLU A 64 -9.10 -11.55 13.74
CA GLU A 64 -9.92 -12.45 14.56
C GLU A 64 -11.42 -12.13 14.50
N HIS A 65 -11.75 -10.86 14.27
CA HIS A 65 -13.13 -10.34 14.28
C HIS A 65 -13.67 -9.91 12.91
N VAL A 66 -13.04 -10.32 11.80
CA VAL A 66 -13.48 -9.92 10.44
C VAL A 66 -14.94 -10.30 10.16
N SER A 67 -15.41 -11.46 10.63
CA SER A 67 -16.79 -11.92 10.44
C SER A 67 -17.82 -11.16 11.28
N ASP A 68 -17.38 -10.55 12.37
CA ASP A 68 -18.25 -9.97 13.39
C ASP A 68 -18.37 -8.45 13.23
N TRP A 69 -17.66 -7.88 12.23
CA TRP A 69 -17.65 -6.44 11.99
C TRP A 69 -19.05 -5.93 11.64
N PRO A 70 -19.58 -4.91 12.35
CA PRO A 70 -20.96 -4.50 12.19
C PRO A 70 -21.23 -3.93 10.79
N THR A 71 -22.45 -4.13 10.33
CA THR A 71 -22.90 -3.69 9.00
C THR A 71 -23.73 -2.41 9.01
N ASP A 72 -24.03 -1.87 10.19
CA ASP A 72 -24.84 -0.67 10.39
C ASP A 72 -24.24 0.56 9.69
N ILE A 73 -22.91 0.67 9.64
CA ILE A 73 -22.22 1.80 9.01
C ILE A 73 -21.90 1.44 7.56
N SER A 74 -22.52 2.17 6.65
CA SER A 74 -22.25 2.10 5.21
C SER A 74 -21.59 3.39 4.70
N ASN A 75 -21.02 3.35 3.49
CA ASN A 75 -20.55 4.57 2.83
C ASN A 75 -21.67 5.61 2.70
N GLY A 76 -22.90 5.17 2.40
CA GLY A 76 -24.07 6.05 2.33
C GLY A 76 -24.38 6.72 3.67
N THR A 77 -24.26 6.00 4.78
CA THR A 77 -24.39 6.55 6.13
C THR A 77 -23.41 7.71 6.35
N MET A 78 -22.14 7.51 6.03
CA MET A 78 -21.09 8.52 6.20
C MET A 78 -21.33 9.76 5.33
N LEU A 79 -21.63 9.57 4.05
CA LEU A 79 -21.86 10.68 3.10
C LEU A 79 -23.06 11.55 3.50
N VAL A 80 -24.14 10.93 3.99
CA VAL A 80 -25.32 11.69 4.44
C VAL A 80 -24.99 12.48 5.70
N MET A 81 -24.27 11.90 6.65
CA MET A 81 -23.86 12.60 7.88
C MET A 81 -22.95 13.79 7.58
N GLU A 82 -21.96 13.62 6.70
CA GLU A 82 -21.04 14.68 6.30
C GLU A 82 -21.81 15.84 5.64
N LYS A 83 -22.64 15.53 4.63
CA LYS A 83 -23.50 16.53 3.99
C LYS A 83 -24.40 17.25 4.99
N PHE A 84 -24.98 16.52 5.95
CA PHE A 84 -25.79 17.11 7.00
C PHE A 84 -24.99 18.03 7.92
N MET A 85 -23.72 17.75 8.18
CA MET A 85 -22.84 18.56 9.04
C MET A 85 -22.29 19.82 8.34
N GLU A 86 -22.19 19.79 7.02
CA GLU A 86 -21.76 20.92 6.18
C GLU A 86 -22.91 21.86 5.81
N TYR A 87 -24.13 21.33 5.62
CA TYR A 87 -25.29 22.13 5.21
C TYR A 87 -25.57 23.26 6.20
N ALA A 88 -25.87 24.47 5.70
CA ALA A 88 -26.22 25.64 6.51
C ALA A 88 -27.70 25.58 6.92
N LEU A 89 -28.00 24.80 7.97
CA LEU A 89 -29.34 24.74 8.56
C LEU A 89 -29.66 26.02 9.34
N ASP A 90 -30.90 26.48 9.25
CA ASP A 90 -31.40 27.52 10.14
C ASP A 90 -31.45 27.04 11.61
N PRO A 91 -31.28 27.94 12.61
CA PRO A 91 -31.19 27.55 14.01
C PRO A 91 -32.43 26.77 14.49
N ILE A 92 -32.21 25.53 14.96
CA ILE A 92 -33.26 24.68 15.53
C ILE A 92 -33.48 25.09 17.01
N SER A 93 -34.72 25.15 17.47
CA SER A 93 -35.02 25.51 18.86
C SER A 93 -34.88 24.31 19.83
N GLU A 94 -34.38 24.57 21.04
CA GLU A 94 -34.09 23.55 22.06
C GLU A 94 -35.34 22.84 22.63
N SER A 95 -36.49 23.54 22.70
CA SER A 95 -37.69 23.00 23.36
C SER A 95 -38.68 22.37 22.38
N PRO A 96 -39.04 21.07 22.53
CA PRO A 96 -40.06 20.39 21.72
C PRO A 96 -41.45 21.04 21.78
N ALA A 97 -41.72 21.85 22.81
CA ALA A 97 -43.01 22.48 23.10
C ALA A 97 -43.08 23.97 22.75
N SER A 98 -42.03 24.54 22.12
CA SER A 98 -42.07 25.93 21.69
C SER A 98 -42.95 26.10 20.44
N LEU A 99 -43.69 27.21 20.34
CA LEU A 99 -44.46 27.57 19.14
C LEU A 99 -43.57 27.61 17.88
N ASN A 100 -42.26 27.87 18.03
CA ASN A 100 -41.29 27.84 16.94
C ASN A 100 -41.13 26.46 16.29
N ASN A 101 -41.16 25.35 17.05
CA ASN A 101 -41.08 24.00 16.46
C ASN A 101 -42.35 23.61 15.68
N PHE A 102 -43.49 24.24 15.96
CA PHE A 102 -44.73 24.07 15.19
C PHE A 102 -44.63 24.73 13.80
N PHE A 103 -44.00 25.90 13.70
CA PHE A 103 -43.83 26.64 12.45
C PHE A 103 -42.56 26.29 11.66
N TYR A 104 -41.57 25.62 12.28
CA TYR A 104 -40.31 25.27 11.60
C TYR A 104 -40.52 24.46 10.32
N LYS A 105 -41.43 23.47 10.30
CA LYS A 105 -41.76 22.72 9.07
C LYS A 105 -42.41 23.61 7.99
N TRP A 106 -43.19 24.60 8.42
CA TRP A 106 -43.96 25.44 7.50
C TRP A 106 -43.10 26.57 6.90
N LEU A 107 -42.12 27.06 7.65
CA LEU A 107 -41.18 28.09 7.22
C LEU A 107 -39.88 27.51 6.61
N HIS A 108 -39.48 26.28 6.99
CA HIS A 108 -38.24 25.61 6.57
C HIS A 108 -38.51 24.13 6.18
N SER A 109 -39.34 23.93 5.16
CA SER A 109 -39.77 22.59 4.70
C SER A 109 -38.60 21.74 4.17
N GLU A 110 -37.62 22.38 3.53
CA GLU A 110 -36.41 21.75 3.00
C GLU A 110 -35.48 21.26 4.13
N ASP A 111 -35.24 22.11 5.14
CA ASP A 111 -34.44 21.77 6.32
C ASP A 111 -35.04 20.60 7.11
N TYR A 112 -36.37 20.60 7.30
CA TYR A 112 -37.05 19.50 7.96
C TYR A 112 -36.95 18.19 7.17
N ALA A 113 -37.02 18.25 5.83
CA ALA A 113 -36.83 17.08 4.98
C ALA A 113 -35.41 16.51 5.12
N LEU A 114 -34.40 17.38 5.13
CA LEU A 114 -33.00 17.00 5.35
C LEU A 114 -32.79 16.36 6.73
N VAL A 115 -33.35 16.96 7.80
CA VAL A 115 -33.31 16.39 9.17
C VAL A 115 -33.94 15.00 9.21
N LYS A 116 -35.16 14.86 8.66
CA LYS A 116 -35.88 13.58 8.63
C LYS A 116 -35.10 12.50 7.90
N TYR A 117 -34.42 12.85 6.82
CA TYR A 117 -33.58 11.93 6.06
C TYR A 117 -32.28 11.58 6.79
N SER A 118 -31.66 12.54 7.48
CA SER A 118 -30.31 12.39 8.03
C SER A 118 -30.26 11.74 9.41
N VAL A 119 -31.19 12.05 10.32
CA VAL A 119 -31.18 11.53 11.71
C VAL A 119 -31.10 9.99 11.80
N PRO A 120 -31.83 9.21 10.97
CA PRO A 120 -31.67 7.75 10.95
C PRO A 120 -30.23 7.29 10.66
N HIS A 121 -29.50 7.98 9.78
CA HIS A 121 -28.09 7.64 9.50
C HIS A 121 -27.18 7.91 10.70
N PHE A 122 -27.44 8.96 11.49
CA PHE A 122 -26.74 9.15 12.76
C PHE A 122 -27.03 8.01 13.73
N ALA A 123 -28.28 7.57 13.84
CA ALA A 123 -28.64 6.42 14.67
C ALA A 123 -27.90 5.14 14.24
N ASP A 124 -27.85 4.84 12.93
CA ASP A 124 -27.09 3.72 12.38
C ASP A 124 -25.59 3.83 12.73
N PHE A 125 -25.02 5.03 12.61
CA PHE A 125 -23.63 5.30 12.94
C PHE A 125 -23.33 5.07 14.42
N TYR A 126 -24.12 5.66 15.31
CA TYR A 126 -23.92 5.53 16.75
C TYR A 126 -24.13 4.09 17.22
N ARG A 127 -25.09 3.37 16.66
CA ARG A 127 -25.28 1.94 16.96
C ARG A 127 -24.10 1.10 16.44
N GLY A 128 -23.63 1.36 15.23
CA GLY A 128 -22.49 0.67 14.64
C GLY A 128 -21.20 0.88 15.44
N ILE A 129 -20.91 2.12 15.84
CA ILE A 129 -19.69 2.42 16.60
C ILE A 129 -19.76 1.85 18.04
N CYS A 130 -20.94 1.78 18.66
CA CYS A 130 -21.15 1.03 19.91
C CYS A 130 -20.80 -0.45 19.73
N LYS A 131 -21.27 -1.09 18.65
CA LYS A 131 -20.97 -2.51 18.37
C LYS A 131 -19.47 -2.73 18.16
N ILE A 132 -18.78 -1.82 17.46
CA ILE A 132 -17.32 -1.87 17.29
C ILE A 132 -16.61 -1.73 18.64
N ALA A 133 -17.04 -0.79 19.48
CA ALA A 133 -16.44 -0.60 20.80
C ALA A 133 -16.61 -1.85 21.68
N ALA A 134 -17.80 -2.44 21.70
CA ALA A 134 -18.07 -3.68 22.44
C ALA A 134 -17.28 -4.87 21.91
N LEU A 135 -17.15 -5.01 20.58
CA LEU A 135 -16.35 -6.06 19.93
C LEU A 135 -14.87 -6.01 20.35
N LEU A 136 -14.38 -4.82 20.68
CA LEU A 136 -12.99 -4.55 20.98
C LEU A 136 -12.69 -4.35 22.48
N GLU A 137 -13.70 -4.39 23.36
CA GLU A 137 -13.57 -4.04 24.78
C GLU A 137 -12.67 -4.99 25.56
N ASP A 138 -12.84 -6.30 25.36
CA ASP A 138 -12.09 -7.35 26.07
C ASP A 138 -10.81 -7.79 25.33
N VAL A 139 -10.45 -7.12 24.24
CA VAL A 139 -9.31 -7.50 23.41
C VAL A 139 -8.03 -6.81 23.91
N ASP A 140 -6.90 -7.53 23.94
CA ASP A 140 -5.60 -6.92 24.28
C ASP A 140 -5.10 -6.01 23.15
N LEU A 141 -5.55 -4.77 23.20
CA LEU A 141 -5.25 -3.77 22.18
C LEU A 141 -4.01 -2.93 22.50
N PRO A 142 -3.26 -2.50 21.46
CA PRO A 142 -2.24 -1.47 21.60
C PRO A 142 -2.80 -0.18 22.21
N ILE A 143 -1.97 0.52 23.01
CA ILE A 143 -2.36 1.75 23.74
C ILE A 143 -3.03 2.79 22.85
N HIS A 144 -2.53 3.00 21.63
CA HIS A 144 -3.08 4.00 20.72
C HIS A 144 -4.50 3.65 20.23
N ILE A 145 -4.88 2.38 20.18
CA ILE A 145 -6.27 1.96 19.88
C ILE A 145 -7.14 2.06 21.12
N LYS A 146 -6.62 1.69 22.31
CA LYS A 146 -7.34 1.86 23.58
C LYS A 146 -7.79 3.31 23.79
N ILE A 147 -6.93 4.27 23.45
CA ILE A 147 -7.30 5.70 23.48
C ILE A 147 -8.53 5.99 22.61
N TYR A 148 -8.63 5.43 21.40
CA TYR A 148 -9.82 5.63 20.56
C TYR A 148 -11.08 4.98 21.17
N LEU A 149 -10.96 3.80 21.76
CA LEU A 149 -12.08 3.15 22.45
C LEU A 149 -12.55 3.96 23.67
N ASP A 150 -11.61 4.48 24.46
CA ASP A 150 -11.92 5.35 25.60
C ASP A 150 -12.65 6.62 25.15
N ARG A 151 -12.24 7.20 24.01
CA ARG A 151 -12.91 8.34 23.39
C ARG A 151 -14.32 7.98 22.89
N ILE A 152 -14.47 6.86 22.21
CA ILE A 152 -15.77 6.35 21.76
C ILE A 152 -16.70 6.19 22.97
N ASN A 153 -16.27 5.46 23.99
CA ASN A 153 -17.03 5.20 25.20
C ASN A 153 -17.33 6.48 26.00
N GLY A 154 -16.41 7.44 26.02
CA GLY A 154 -16.62 8.75 26.65
C GLY A 154 -17.71 9.57 25.96
N ILE A 155 -17.69 9.62 24.62
CA ILE A 155 -18.67 10.38 23.84
C ILE A 155 -20.05 9.72 23.88
N LEU A 156 -20.12 8.38 23.81
CA LEU A 156 -21.37 7.63 23.80
C LEU A 156 -22.14 7.66 25.12
N LYS A 157 -21.53 8.08 26.23
CA LYS A 157 -22.21 8.26 27.53
C LYS A 157 -23.15 9.47 27.57
N GLU A 158 -23.04 10.37 26.58
CA GLU A 158 -23.87 11.57 26.50
C GLU A 158 -25.32 11.22 26.18
N GLY A 159 -26.25 11.70 26.99
CA GLY A 159 -27.66 11.27 26.98
C GLY A 159 -28.33 11.25 25.59
N PRO A 160 -28.23 12.31 24.77
CA PRO A 160 -28.82 12.30 23.42
C PRO A 160 -28.18 11.29 22.47
N LEU A 161 -26.87 11.08 22.57
CA LEU A 161 -26.13 10.15 21.70
C LEU A 161 -26.38 8.70 22.10
N LEU A 162 -26.41 8.42 23.41
CA LEU A 162 -26.79 7.12 23.96
C LEU A 162 -28.20 6.70 23.51
N LYS A 163 -29.15 7.65 23.55
CA LYS A 163 -30.52 7.42 23.07
C LYS A 163 -30.56 7.09 21.57
N LEU A 164 -29.76 7.77 20.75
CA LEU A 164 -29.66 7.44 19.31
C LEU A 164 -29.06 6.04 19.10
N ALA A 165 -27.98 5.72 19.80
CA ALA A 165 -27.30 4.43 19.70
C ALA A 165 -28.19 3.25 20.08
N ALA A 166 -29.11 3.45 21.03
CA ALA A 166 -30.03 2.44 21.54
C ALA A 166 -31.24 2.16 20.62
N THR A 167 -31.42 2.92 19.54
CA THR A 167 -32.54 2.71 18.60
C THR A 167 -32.37 1.45 17.76
N GLU A 168 -33.47 0.86 17.33
CA GLU A 168 -33.45 -0.32 16.46
C GLU A 168 -33.23 0.06 14.98
N PRO A 169 -32.60 -0.81 14.18
CA PRO A 169 -32.52 -0.60 12.73
C PRO A 169 -33.91 -0.39 12.09
N GLY A 170 -34.09 0.72 11.39
CA GLY A 170 -35.37 1.06 10.73
C GLY A 170 -36.44 1.66 11.65
N GLU A 171 -36.10 1.97 12.92
CA GLU A 171 -37.01 2.64 13.84
C GLU A 171 -37.50 3.99 13.29
N LYS A 172 -38.80 4.28 13.48
CA LYS A 172 -39.42 5.53 13.02
C LYS A 172 -39.37 6.59 14.11
N PHE A 173 -38.73 7.72 13.79
CA PHE A 173 -38.68 8.87 14.69
C PHE A 173 -39.94 9.74 14.57
N SER A 174 -40.50 10.13 15.70
CA SER A 174 -41.50 11.20 15.77
C SER A 174 -40.89 12.57 15.45
N LYS A 175 -41.73 13.56 15.14
CA LYS A 175 -41.26 14.90 14.75
C LYS A 175 -40.43 15.58 15.85
N SER A 176 -40.86 15.44 17.10
CA SER A 176 -40.14 16.00 18.25
C SER A 176 -38.78 15.34 18.45
N GLN A 177 -38.70 14.02 18.27
CA GLN A 177 -37.43 13.29 18.33
C GLN A 177 -36.47 13.74 17.22
N LEU A 178 -36.94 13.88 15.98
CA LEU A 178 -36.14 14.35 14.86
C LEU A 178 -35.51 15.73 15.13
N LEU A 179 -36.32 16.69 15.57
CA LEU A 179 -35.83 18.05 15.88
C LEU A 179 -34.90 18.06 17.10
N TYR A 180 -35.22 17.27 18.13
CA TYR A 180 -34.38 17.11 19.33
C TYR A 180 -32.98 16.59 18.97
N PHE A 181 -32.89 15.50 18.21
CA PHE A 181 -31.59 14.94 17.82
C PHE A 181 -30.84 15.86 16.87
N ALA A 182 -31.52 16.46 15.89
CA ALA A 182 -30.89 17.42 14.99
C ALA A 182 -30.30 18.62 15.73
N PHE A 183 -31.02 19.19 16.69
CA PHE A 183 -30.52 20.27 17.54
C PHE A 183 -29.23 19.90 18.26
N HIS A 184 -29.20 18.73 18.91
CA HIS A 184 -28.04 18.26 19.66
C HIS A 184 -26.85 17.91 18.76
N LEU A 185 -27.09 17.24 17.62
CA LEU A 185 -26.05 16.87 16.66
C LEU A 185 -25.41 18.08 15.99
N ARG A 186 -26.19 19.13 15.69
CA ARG A 186 -25.71 20.35 15.05
C ARG A 186 -25.13 21.37 16.02
N GLY A 187 -25.61 21.36 17.26
CA GLY A 187 -25.11 22.21 18.33
C GLY A 187 -23.98 21.51 19.08
N ARG A 188 -24.27 21.11 20.32
CA ARG A 188 -23.28 20.65 21.31
C ARG A 188 -22.40 19.48 20.83
N TYR A 189 -22.94 18.55 20.05
CA TYR A 189 -22.24 17.30 19.72
C TYR A 189 -21.68 17.25 18.30
N LYS A 190 -21.67 18.38 17.56
CA LYS A 190 -21.10 18.43 16.21
C LYS A 190 -19.64 17.98 16.19
N THR A 191 -18.80 18.58 17.03
CA THR A 191 -17.37 18.25 17.10
C THR A 191 -17.14 16.80 17.52
N ASN A 192 -17.89 16.32 18.53
CA ASN A 192 -17.81 14.93 18.97
C ASN A 192 -18.19 13.95 17.85
N THR A 193 -19.21 14.27 17.05
CA THR A 193 -19.63 13.42 15.93
C THR A 193 -18.54 13.37 14.85
N LEU A 194 -17.94 14.52 14.51
CA LEU A 194 -16.83 14.59 13.55
C LEU A 194 -15.60 13.81 14.04
N GLU A 195 -15.30 13.88 15.34
CA GLU A 195 -14.24 13.08 15.95
C GLU A 195 -14.52 11.57 15.82
N LEU A 196 -15.74 11.13 16.13
CA LEU A 196 -16.10 9.72 15.98
C LEU A 196 -16.06 9.26 14.52
N ILE A 197 -16.44 10.11 13.56
CA ILE A 197 -16.33 9.85 12.12
C ILE A 197 -14.86 9.61 11.73
N ASP A 198 -13.93 10.44 12.21
CA ASP A 198 -12.50 10.26 11.95
C ASP A 198 -11.98 8.97 12.60
N ILE A 199 -12.36 8.71 13.86
CA ILE A 199 -11.99 7.47 14.56
C ILE A 199 -12.49 6.26 13.79
N TYR A 200 -13.76 6.23 13.41
CA TYR A 200 -14.33 5.13 12.62
C TYR A 200 -13.58 4.94 11.30
N SER A 201 -13.24 6.03 10.61
CA SER A 201 -12.52 5.96 9.33
C SER A 201 -11.13 5.33 9.50
N ARG A 202 -10.42 5.61 10.60
CA ARG A 202 -9.14 4.93 10.92
C ARG A 202 -9.36 3.44 11.20
N LEU A 203 -10.40 3.09 11.95
CA LEU A 203 -10.75 1.70 12.27
C LEU A 203 -11.13 0.93 11.00
N ASP A 204 -11.88 1.53 10.07
CA ASP A 204 -12.22 0.98 8.75
C ASP A 204 -10.96 0.71 7.91
N ALA A 205 -9.96 1.60 7.94
CA ALA A 205 -8.68 1.40 7.27
C ALA A 205 -7.91 0.17 7.82
N TRP A 206 -7.78 0.03 9.14
CA TRP A 206 -7.13 -1.15 9.73
C TRP A 206 -7.94 -2.44 9.52
N TYR A 207 -9.27 -2.35 9.59
CA TYR A 207 -10.17 -3.45 9.25
C TYR A 207 -9.94 -3.91 7.80
N ALA A 208 -9.87 -2.98 6.85
CA ALA A 208 -9.60 -3.29 5.45
C ALA A 208 -8.25 -4.01 5.25
N MET A 209 -7.20 -3.58 5.96
CA MET A 209 -5.91 -4.28 5.95
C MET A 209 -6.05 -5.71 6.48
N ALA A 210 -6.81 -5.93 7.56
CA ALA A 210 -7.06 -7.26 8.12
C ALA A 210 -7.83 -8.16 7.15
N VAL A 211 -8.87 -7.64 6.49
CA VAL A 211 -9.61 -8.34 5.43
C VAL A 211 -8.68 -8.71 4.29
N ALA A 212 -7.82 -7.79 3.85
CA ALA A 212 -6.86 -8.05 2.76
C ALA A 212 -5.86 -9.16 3.12
N VAL A 213 -5.32 -9.14 4.35
CA VAL A 213 -4.41 -10.18 4.85
C VAL A 213 -5.08 -11.56 4.84
N LYS A 214 -6.32 -11.67 5.32
CA LYS A 214 -7.09 -12.93 5.24
C LYS A 214 -7.39 -13.35 3.80
N THR A 215 -7.86 -12.42 2.98
CA THR A 215 -8.31 -12.69 1.60
C THR A 215 -7.19 -13.20 0.72
N TYR A 216 -5.98 -12.63 0.85
CA TYR A 216 -4.82 -13.01 0.04
C TYR A 216 -3.83 -13.91 0.77
N ASN A 217 -4.19 -14.44 1.95
CA ASN A 217 -3.36 -15.30 2.79
C ASN A 217 -1.94 -14.75 3.01
N LEU A 218 -1.86 -13.46 3.36
CA LEU A 218 -0.58 -12.77 3.55
C LEU A 218 0.05 -13.18 4.89
N SER A 219 1.38 -13.36 4.91
CA SER A 219 2.11 -13.67 6.15
C SER A 219 2.63 -12.39 6.79
N PHE A 220 2.64 -12.32 8.12
CA PHE A 220 3.25 -11.16 8.79
C PHE A 220 4.77 -11.30 8.83
N PRO A 221 5.52 -10.24 8.48
CA PRO A 221 6.97 -10.30 8.46
C PRO A 221 7.56 -10.23 9.87
N GLU A 222 8.74 -10.86 10.04
CA GLU A 222 9.55 -10.82 11.26
C GLU A 222 10.67 -9.79 11.10
N PHE A 223 10.68 -8.79 11.96
CA PHE A 223 11.75 -7.80 12.00
C PHE A 223 12.85 -8.23 12.96
N ILE A 224 14.10 -8.27 12.49
CA ILE A 224 15.29 -8.49 13.33
C ILE A 224 15.91 -7.15 13.70
N GLU A 225 16.15 -6.96 14.99
CA GLU A 225 16.97 -5.87 15.51
C GLU A 225 18.46 -6.21 15.37
N GLN A 226 19.11 -5.65 14.35
CA GLN A 226 20.56 -5.72 14.16
C GLN A 226 21.04 -4.50 13.35
N GLU A 227 22.34 -4.20 13.37
CA GLU A 227 22.92 -3.04 12.66
C GLU A 227 23.08 -3.24 11.15
N SER A 228 23.26 -4.47 10.68
CA SER A 228 23.42 -4.79 9.26
C SER A 228 22.08 -4.97 8.55
N PRO A 229 21.97 -4.63 7.25
CA PRO A 229 20.76 -4.87 6.49
C PRO A 229 20.55 -6.38 6.25
N LEU A 230 19.29 -6.83 6.28
CA LEU A 230 18.90 -8.19 5.94
C LEU A 230 17.53 -8.20 5.28
N VAL A 231 17.41 -9.03 4.25
CA VAL A 231 16.15 -9.48 3.65
C VAL A 231 16.30 -10.97 3.40
N ASP A 232 15.46 -11.79 4.02
CA ASP A 232 15.37 -13.23 3.82
C ASP A 232 13.90 -13.57 3.54
N ALA A 233 13.61 -13.91 2.29
CA ALA A 233 12.27 -14.13 1.80
C ALA A 233 12.13 -15.57 1.28
N LYS A 234 11.07 -16.24 1.72
CA LYS A 234 10.69 -17.58 1.30
C LYS A 234 9.30 -17.56 0.69
N GLY A 235 9.17 -18.17 -0.48
CA GLY A 235 7.92 -18.20 -1.23
C GLY A 235 7.37 -16.79 -1.54
N LEU A 236 8.24 -15.82 -1.83
CA LEU A 236 7.89 -14.45 -2.20
C LEU A 236 7.15 -14.44 -3.54
N TYR A 237 6.07 -13.65 -3.66
CA TYR A 237 5.35 -13.51 -4.92
C TYR A 237 4.84 -12.08 -5.13
N HIS A 238 4.41 -11.78 -6.36
CA HIS A 238 3.78 -10.50 -6.66
C HIS A 238 2.26 -10.58 -6.54
N LEU A 239 1.64 -9.73 -5.71
CA LEU A 239 0.19 -9.71 -5.45
C LEU A 239 -0.67 -9.50 -6.71
N LEU A 240 -0.19 -8.71 -7.66
CA LEU A 240 -0.95 -8.38 -8.86
C LEU A 240 -1.00 -9.51 -9.89
N LEU A 241 -0.17 -10.56 -9.76
CA LEU A 241 -0.21 -11.68 -10.68
C LEU A 241 -1.36 -12.64 -10.34
N PRO A 242 -2.11 -13.13 -11.33
CA PRO A 242 -3.19 -14.08 -11.10
C PRO A 242 -2.68 -15.48 -10.69
N GLN A 243 -1.56 -15.91 -11.27
CA GLN A 243 -0.89 -17.16 -10.97
C GLN A 243 0.60 -16.89 -10.76
N PRO A 244 1.01 -16.40 -9.57
CA PRO A 244 2.40 -16.08 -9.33
C PRO A 244 3.25 -17.34 -9.14
N ILE A 245 4.51 -17.26 -9.56
CA ILE A 245 5.55 -18.21 -9.20
C ILE A 245 6.35 -17.64 -8.03
N ALA A 246 6.57 -18.48 -7.03
CA ALA A 246 7.18 -18.07 -5.77
C ALA A 246 8.72 -18.05 -5.86
N TYR A 247 9.34 -17.10 -5.18
CA TYR A 247 10.77 -16.87 -5.18
C TYR A 247 11.36 -17.02 -3.78
N ASP A 248 12.54 -17.61 -3.71
CA ASP A 248 13.36 -17.66 -2.50
C ASP A 248 14.61 -16.81 -2.73
N LEU A 249 14.90 -15.90 -1.80
CA LEU A 249 16.13 -15.10 -1.85
C LEU A 249 16.56 -14.66 -0.46
N GLN A 250 17.88 -14.48 -0.29
CA GLN A 250 18.47 -13.92 0.91
C GLN A 250 19.53 -12.89 0.51
N MET A 251 19.53 -11.74 1.19
CA MET A 251 20.45 -10.63 0.99
C MET A 251 20.89 -10.08 2.34
N ASN A 252 22.21 -9.95 2.52
CA ASN A 252 22.89 -9.51 3.74
C ASN A 252 24.22 -8.81 3.35
N PRO A 253 25.05 -8.26 4.27
CA PRO A 253 26.29 -7.58 3.89
C PRO A 253 27.28 -8.45 3.08
N GLU A 254 27.28 -9.75 3.32
CA GLU A 254 28.09 -10.75 2.63
C GLU A 254 27.60 -11.01 1.20
N HIS A 255 26.32 -10.78 0.92
CA HIS A 255 25.64 -10.95 -0.37
C HIS A 255 24.73 -9.75 -0.67
N ASN A 256 25.27 -8.54 -0.56
CA ASN A 256 24.46 -7.32 -0.53
C ASN A 256 24.07 -6.82 -1.93
N PHE A 257 24.55 -7.46 -2.99
CA PHE A 257 24.24 -7.11 -4.36
C PHE A 257 23.70 -8.33 -5.11
N LEU A 258 22.43 -8.30 -5.50
CA LEU A 258 21.81 -9.30 -6.36
C LEU A 258 21.90 -8.85 -7.82
N PHE A 259 22.72 -9.56 -8.59
CA PHE A 259 22.89 -9.35 -10.03
C PHE A 259 21.99 -10.34 -10.79
N LEU A 260 20.97 -9.80 -11.46
CA LEU A 260 19.90 -10.57 -12.06
C LEU A 260 19.97 -10.51 -13.59
N THR A 261 20.05 -11.67 -14.24
CA THR A 261 20.09 -11.78 -15.71
C THR A 261 18.98 -12.65 -16.27
N GLY A 262 18.87 -12.68 -17.59
CA GLY A 262 17.88 -13.49 -18.31
C GLY A 262 17.17 -12.68 -19.38
N ALA A 263 16.41 -13.40 -20.19
CA ALA A 263 15.60 -12.84 -21.26
C ALA A 263 14.65 -11.72 -20.82
N ASN A 264 14.33 -10.81 -21.74
CA ASN A 264 13.18 -9.92 -21.55
C ASN A 264 11.92 -10.77 -21.43
N MET A 265 10.98 -10.34 -20.59
CA MET A 265 9.75 -11.07 -20.24
C MET A 265 9.92 -12.32 -19.35
N ALA A 266 11.15 -12.69 -18.96
CA ALA A 266 11.40 -13.87 -18.12
C ALA A 266 11.06 -13.70 -16.62
N GLY A 267 10.62 -12.50 -16.19
CA GLY A 267 10.20 -12.23 -14.80
C GLY A 267 11.16 -11.37 -13.96
N LYS A 268 12.23 -10.82 -14.55
CA LYS A 268 13.22 -9.97 -13.84
C LYS A 268 12.57 -8.81 -13.08
N SER A 269 11.83 -7.95 -13.78
CA SER A 269 11.15 -6.80 -13.20
C SER A 269 10.11 -7.22 -12.17
N THR A 270 9.41 -8.35 -12.40
CA THR A 270 8.45 -8.91 -11.44
C THR A 270 9.09 -9.23 -10.10
N LEU A 271 10.26 -9.89 -10.09
CA LEU A 271 10.99 -10.19 -8.85
C LEU A 271 11.38 -8.90 -8.11
N ILE A 272 11.93 -7.93 -8.84
CA ILE A 272 12.35 -6.63 -8.29
C ILE A 272 11.17 -5.90 -7.65
N LYS A 273 10.02 -5.86 -8.34
CA LYS A 273 8.80 -5.26 -7.79
C LYS A 273 8.24 -6.05 -6.60
N SER A 274 8.31 -7.38 -6.64
CA SER A 274 7.80 -8.24 -5.57
C SER A 274 8.52 -7.97 -4.26
N ILE A 275 9.86 -7.90 -4.28
CA ILE A 275 10.63 -7.64 -3.08
C ILE A 275 10.47 -6.19 -2.59
N GLY A 276 10.43 -5.22 -3.50
CA GLY A 276 10.15 -3.83 -3.16
C GLY A 276 8.80 -3.66 -2.47
N ALA A 277 7.76 -4.24 -3.04
CA ALA A 277 6.40 -4.22 -2.48
C ALA A 277 6.33 -4.94 -1.13
N ALA A 278 6.94 -6.12 -0.99
CA ALA A 278 6.93 -6.87 0.27
C ALA A 278 7.65 -6.11 1.40
N VAL A 279 8.82 -5.52 1.12
CA VAL A 279 9.53 -4.69 2.10
C VAL A 279 8.74 -3.43 2.45
N PHE A 280 8.10 -2.79 1.46
CA PHE A 280 7.23 -1.65 1.72
C PHE A 280 6.03 -2.02 2.61
N LEU A 281 5.31 -3.09 2.30
CA LEU A 281 4.16 -3.57 3.08
C LEU A 281 4.57 -3.95 4.51
N ALA A 282 5.77 -4.50 4.69
CA ALA A 282 6.34 -4.76 6.00
C ALA A 282 6.51 -3.46 6.83
N HIS A 283 6.93 -2.36 6.20
CA HIS A 283 7.15 -1.08 6.89
C HIS A 283 5.86 -0.32 7.23
N ILE A 284 4.72 -0.65 6.61
CA ILE A 284 3.40 -0.19 7.09
C ILE A 284 2.80 -1.16 8.12
N GLY A 285 3.51 -2.22 8.51
CA GLY A 285 3.06 -3.21 9.50
C GLY A 285 2.00 -4.19 8.99
N MET A 286 1.82 -4.30 7.66
CA MET A 286 0.86 -5.22 7.05
C MET A 286 1.46 -6.62 6.87
N GLY A 287 0.59 -7.61 6.60
CA GLY A 287 1.03 -8.88 6.01
C GLY A 287 1.62 -8.66 4.61
N VAL A 288 2.53 -9.54 4.22
CA VAL A 288 3.31 -9.48 2.97
C VAL A 288 3.04 -10.71 2.09
N PRO A 289 3.22 -10.59 0.76
CA PRO A 289 3.04 -11.70 -0.17
C PRO A 289 4.27 -12.61 -0.20
N ALA A 290 4.48 -13.34 0.89
CA ALA A 290 5.51 -14.35 1.02
C ALA A 290 5.00 -15.47 1.95
N ALA A 291 5.59 -16.66 1.88
CA ALA A 291 5.37 -17.68 2.91
C ALA A 291 6.04 -17.24 4.23
N HIS A 292 7.26 -16.74 4.14
CA HIS A 292 7.99 -16.11 5.24
C HIS A 292 8.81 -14.93 4.75
N LEU A 293 8.83 -13.84 5.51
CA LEU A 293 9.74 -12.71 5.28
C LEU A 293 10.38 -12.31 6.61
N LYS A 294 11.71 -12.36 6.65
CA LYS A 294 12.53 -11.89 7.75
C LYS A 294 13.39 -10.74 7.27
N LEU A 295 13.37 -9.60 7.95
CA LEU A 295 14.10 -8.42 7.50
C LEU A 295 14.57 -7.53 8.63
N THR A 296 15.55 -6.67 8.36
CA THR A 296 15.82 -5.53 9.24
C THR A 296 14.96 -4.34 8.90
N LEU A 297 14.88 -3.39 9.83
CA LEU A 297 14.31 -2.06 9.56
C LEU A 297 15.16 -1.30 8.52
N PHE A 298 14.54 -0.85 7.42
CA PHE A 298 15.17 -0.03 6.40
C PHE A 298 14.86 1.45 6.62
N ASN A 299 15.89 2.29 6.44
CA ASN A 299 15.71 3.72 6.50
C ASN A 299 15.04 4.26 5.24
N GLY A 300 15.26 3.61 4.09
CA GLY A 300 14.54 3.94 2.86
C GLY A 300 14.60 2.88 1.77
N LEU A 301 13.74 3.08 0.77
CA LEU A 301 13.62 2.29 -0.44
C LEU A 301 13.68 3.24 -1.63
N LEU A 302 14.58 2.97 -2.56
CA LEU A 302 14.69 3.69 -3.83
C LEU A 302 14.62 2.72 -4.98
N SER A 303 14.06 3.18 -6.09
CA SER A 303 14.01 2.40 -7.32
C SER A 303 14.46 3.23 -8.52
N ASN A 304 14.99 2.52 -9.51
CA ASN A 304 15.44 2.98 -10.81
C ASN A 304 14.90 2.02 -11.88
N ILE A 305 13.56 1.92 -12.00
CA ILE A 305 12.89 0.98 -12.93
C ILE A 305 12.41 1.70 -14.19
N ASN A 306 11.50 2.67 -14.07
CA ASN A 306 10.96 3.38 -15.23
C ASN A 306 11.57 4.78 -15.36
N VAL A 307 12.36 5.02 -16.40
CA VAL A 307 12.86 6.37 -16.73
C VAL A 307 11.90 6.98 -17.74
N VAL A 308 11.15 8.00 -17.31
CA VAL A 308 10.24 8.75 -18.18
C VAL A 308 11.02 9.85 -18.87
N ASP A 309 10.90 9.95 -20.19
CA ASP A 309 11.50 11.03 -20.96
C ASP A 309 10.96 12.39 -20.55
N ASN A 310 11.87 13.35 -20.35
CA ASN A 310 11.50 14.75 -20.21
C ASN A 310 11.69 15.48 -21.55
N ILE A 311 10.76 15.24 -22.47
CA ILE A 311 10.75 15.86 -23.81
C ILE A 311 10.81 17.39 -23.71
N ALA A 312 10.19 17.98 -22.69
CA ALA A 312 10.11 19.43 -22.51
C ALA A 312 11.47 20.10 -22.21
N LYS A 313 12.45 19.36 -21.67
CA LYS A 313 13.78 19.90 -21.34
C LYS A 313 14.84 19.71 -22.44
N GLY A 314 14.54 18.94 -23.49
CA GLY A 314 15.51 18.62 -24.54
C GLY A 314 16.74 17.82 -24.05
N GLU A 315 16.66 17.23 -22.86
CA GLU A 315 17.73 16.40 -22.28
C GLU A 315 17.69 14.99 -22.90
N SER A 316 18.86 14.39 -23.17
CA SER A 316 18.90 13.02 -23.71
C SER A 316 18.46 12.00 -22.66
N PHE A 317 17.81 10.92 -23.09
CA PHE A 317 17.39 9.81 -22.23
C PHE A 317 18.55 9.30 -21.34
N PHE A 318 19.73 9.11 -21.94
CA PHE A 318 20.93 8.69 -21.22
C PHE A 318 21.35 9.67 -20.11
N PHE A 319 21.26 10.99 -20.34
CA PHE A 319 21.58 11.96 -19.30
C PHE A 319 20.62 11.88 -18.11
N ASN A 320 19.33 11.64 -18.37
CA ASN A 320 18.33 11.44 -17.31
C ASN A 320 18.63 10.17 -16.49
N GLU A 321 19.04 9.08 -17.13
CA GLU A 321 19.51 7.87 -16.45
C GLU A 321 20.71 8.17 -15.52
N VAL A 322 21.70 8.92 -16.03
CA VAL A 322 22.88 9.32 -15.24
C VAL A 322 22.50 10.19 -14.05
N GLN A 323 21.63 11.20 -14.22
CA GLN A 323 21.17 12.04 -13.11
C GLN A 323 20.42 11.23 -12.05
N ARG A 324 19.61 10.25 -12.46
CA ARG A 324 18.87 9.40 -11.51
C ARG A 324 19.81 8.55 -10.67
N ILE A 325 20.84 7.96 -11.28
CA ILE A 325 21.88 7.21 -10.57
C ILE A 325 22.69 8.13 -9.65
N LYS A 326 23.07 9.32 -10.11
CA LYS A 326 23.73 10.33 -9.28
C LYS A 326 22.92 10.65 -8.03
N ASN A 327 21.63 10.99 -8.19
CA ASN A 327 20.73 11.31 -7.09
C ASN A 327 20.55 10.12 -6.14
N THR A 328 20.52 8.90 -6.67
CA THR A 328 20.46 7.67 -5.85
C THR A 328 21.72 7.56 -4.98
N ILE A 329 22.91 7.69 -5.57
CA ILE A 329 24.19 7.61 -4.85
C ILE A 329 24.30 8.70 -3.78
N GLU A 330 23.91 9.94 -4.10
CA GLU A 330 23.91 11.05 -3.14
C GLU A 330 23.01 10.77 -1.93
N LYS A 331 21.82 10.17 -2.15
CA LYS A 331 20.89 9.82 -1.05
C LYS A 331 21.41 8.68 -0.16
N ILE A 332 21.95 7.62 -0.77
CA ILE A 332 22.30 6.40 -0.03
C ILE A 332 23.69 6.44 0.62
N ASN A 333 24.50 7.46 0.31
CA ASN A 333 25.83 7.64 0.89
C ASN A 333 25.77 8.35 2.26
N ASP A 334 24.85 7.93 3.11
CA ASP A 334 24.59 8.50 4.45
C ASP A 334 24.82 7.49 5.59
N GLY A 335 25.32 6.30 5.26
CA GLY A 335 25.57 5.23 6.22
C GLY A 335 24.31 4.55 6.74
N LYS A 336 23.12 4.83 6.19
CA LYS A 336 21.86 4.18 6.59
C LYS A 336 21.56 2.92 5.77
N LYS A 337 20.53 2.18 6.18
CA LYS A 337 20.06 0.98 5.48
C LYS A 337 19.11 1.35 4.35
N TRP A 338 19.55 1.11 3.12
CA TRP A 338 18.74 1.31 1.93
C TRP A 338 18.50 0.00 1.19
N LEU A 339 17.29 -0.16 0.66
CA LEU A 339 17.00 -1.11 -0.41
C LEU A 339 16.94 -0.34 -1.72
N VAL A 340 17.81 -0.68 -2.67
CA VAL A 340 17.91 -0.01 -3.97
C VAL A 340 17.59 -1.00 -5.08
N LEU A 341 16.57 -0.70 -5.87
CA LEU A 341 16.04 -1.54 -6.94
C LEU A 341 16.39 -0.90 -8.28
N ILE A 342 17.02 -1.61 -9.20
CA ILE A 342 17.48 -1.06 -10.49
C ILE A 342 17.05 -2.02 -11.60
N ASP A 343 16.32 -1.54 -12.59
CA ASP A 343 15.90 -2.35 -13.75
C ASP A 343 16.55 -1.89 -15.05
N GLU A 344 17.70 -2.51 -15.32
CA GLU A 344 18.64 -2.17 -16.38
C GLU A 344 19.23 -0.77 -16.23
N LEU A 345 20.52 -0.64 -16.59
CA LEU A 345 21.23 0.63 -16.55
C LEU A 345 21.57 1.08 -17.96
N PHE A 346 21.41 2.37 -18.23
CA PHE A 346 21.96 3.06 -19.39
C PHE A 346 21.45 2.52 -20.74
N LYS A 347 20.12 2.30 -20.85
CA LYS A 347 19.49 1.79 -22.08
C LYS A 347 19.60 2.78 -23.24
N GLY A 348 19.79 4.07 -22.97
CA GLY A 348 19.80 5.13 -23.98
C GLY A 348 21.13 5.38 -24.70
N THR A 349 22.13 4.53 -24.54
CA THR A 349 23.44 4.68 -25.19
C THR A 349 23.88 3.39 -25.91
N ASN A 350 25.01 3.43 -26.61
CA ASN A 350 25.55 2.24 -27.25
C ASN A 350 25.97 1.18 -26.22
N VAL A 351 25.94 -0.08 -26.64
CA VAL A 351 26.17 -1.24 -25.74
C VAL A 351 27.53 -1.18 -25.04
N GLN A 352 28.60 -0.72 -25.72
CA GLN A 352 29.93 -0.65 -25.12
C GLN A 352 30.01 0.40 -24.00
N ASP A 353 29.44 1.57 -24.21
CA ASP A 353 29.34 2.62 -23.20
C ASP A 353 28.42 2.19 -22.05
N ALA A 354 27.27 1.58 -22.36
CA ALA A 354 26.36 1.05 -21.36
C ALA A 354 27.04 0.02 -20.45
N MET A 355 27.82 -0.91 -21.01
CA MET A 355 28.61 -1.87 -20.25
C MET A 355 29.63 -1.17 -19.33
N LYS A 356 30.43 -0.24 -19.88
CA LYS A 356 31.48 0.47 -19.13
C LYS A 356 30.90 1.31 -17.99
N CYS A 357 29.82 2.04 -18.25
CA CYS A 357 29.12 2.84 -17.26
C CYS A 357 28.48 1.95 -16.18
N SER A 358 27.78 0.89 -16.57
CA SER A 358 27.14 -0.06 -15.63
C SER A 358 28.16 -0.69 -14.70
N LEU A 359 29.26 -1.20 -15.24
CA LEU A 359 30.34 -1.79 -14.47
C LEU A 359 30.94 -0.81 -13.46
N THR A 360 31.13 0.45 -13.87
CA THR A 360 31.64 1.52 -13.00
C THR A 360 30.69 1.77 -11.82
N VAL A 361 29.39 1.86 -12.10
CA VAL A 361 28.35 2.05 -11.07
C VAL A 361 28.30 0.86 -10.13
N ILE A 362 28.23 -0.37 -10.66
CA ILE A 362 28.17 -1.60 -9.84
C ILE A 362 29.38 -1.70 -8.91
N LYS A 363 30.61 -1.50 -9.44
CA LYS A 363 31.84 -1.49 -8.64
C LYS A 363 31.85 -0.42 -7.55
N GLY A 364 31.10 0.67 -7.72
CA GLY A 364 30.85 1.67 -6.68
C GLY A 364 29.86 1.18 -5.62
N LEU A 365 28.68 0.73 -6.05
CA LEU A 365 27.58 0.33 -5.17
C LEU A 365 27.94 -0.84 -4.25
N ILE A 366 28.68 -1.84 -4.75
CA ILE A 366 29.08 -3.03 -3.96
C ILE A 366 29.97 -2.69 -2.76
N LYS A 367 30.57 -1.50 -2.71
CA LYS A 367 31.37 -1.01 -1.57
C LYS A 367 30.49 -0.54 -0.41
N ILE A 368 29.23 -0.22 -0.66
CA ILE A 368 28.27 0.26 0.34
C ILE A 368 27.63 -0.94 1.04
N LYS A 369 28.30 -1.47 2.06
CA LYS A 369 27.88 -2.70 2.77
C LYS A 369 26.61 -2.55 3.61
N ASN A 370 26.25 -1.33 3.97
CA ASN A 370 25.04 -1.08 4.76
C ASN A 370 23.76 -0.99 3.92
N SER A 371 23.85 -1.18 2.60
CA SER A 371 22.70 -1.14 1.70
C SER A 371 22.62 -2.42 0.87
N LEU A 372 21.39 -2.77 0.50
CA LEU A 372 21.07 -3.90 -0.38
C LEU A 372 20.70 -3.38 -1.76
N PHE A 373 21.23 -4.04 -2.79
CA PHE A 373 21.06 -3.66 -4.17
C PHE A 373 20.53 -4.82 -4.99
N ILE A 374 19.52 -4.58 -5.81
CA ILE A 374 19.07 -5.54 -6.82
C ILE A 374 19.15 -4.84 -8.16
N LEU A 375 19.86 -5.45 -9.10
CA LEU A 375 20.02 -4.94 -10.45
C LEU A 375 19.73 -6.02 -11.45
N SER A 376 18.72 -5.82 -12.29
CA SER A 376 18.54 -6.61 -13.52
C SER A 376 19.30 -6.02 -14.69
N THR A 377 19.80 -6.88 -15.55
CA THR A 377 20.42 -6.49 -16.81
C THR A 377 20.27 -7.56 -17.88
N HIS A 378 20.23 -7.14 -19.15
CA HIS A 378 20.40 -8.02 -20.31
C HIS A 378 21.86 -8.09 -20.79
N LEU A 379 22.74 -7.24 -20.25
CA LEU A 379 24.19 -7.22 -20.56
C LEU A 379 24.90 -8.27 -19.72
N TYR A 380 24.72 -9.55 -20.04
CA TYR A 380 25.31 -10.66 -19.27
C TYR A 380 26.85 -10.66 -19.30
N GLU A 381 27.46 -10.05 -20.32
CA GLU A 381 28.91 -9.95 -20.48
C GLU A 381 29.60 -9.24 -19.31
N ILE A 382 28.95 -8.26 -18.68
CA ILE A 382 29.53 -7.55 -17.52
C ILE A 382 29.63 -8.46 -16.29
N GLY A 383 28.85 -9.55 -16.26
CA GLY A 383 28.83 -10.50 -15.16
C GLY A 383 30.18 -11.21 -14.97
N GLU A 384 30.91 -11.49 -16.06
CA GLU A 384 32.24 -12.14 -15.99
C GLU A 384 33.26 -11.30 -15.22
N GLU A 385 33.28 -9.98 -15.44
CA GLU A 385 34.15 -9.07 -14.70
C GLU A 385 33.77 -8.94 -13.21
N LEU A 386 32.51 -9.20 -12.89
CA LEU A 386 31.95 -9.04 -11.55
C LEU A 386 32.12 -10.30 -10.68
N LYS A 387 32.43 -11.46 -11.25
CA LYS A 387 32.60 -12.73 -10.51
C LYS A 387 33.66 -12.67 -9.41
N ASN A 388 34.64 -11.78 -9.52
CA ASN A 388 35.70 -11.62 -8.54
C ASN A 388 35.24 -10.93 -7.23
N TYR A 389 34.00 -10.42 -7.17
CA TYR A 389 33.46 -9.76 -5.99
C TYR A 389 32.55 -10.74 -5.22
N PRO A 390 32.96 -11.22 -4.03
CA PRO A 390 32.26 -12.29 -3.33
C PRO A 390 30.87 -11.88 -2.83
N ASN A 391 30.61 -10.58 -2.74
CA ASN A 391 29.35 -10.03 -2.27
C ASN A 391 28.29 -9.79 -3.35
N ILE A 392 28.56 -10.25 -4.56
CA ILE A 392 27.60 -10.27 -5.65
C ILE A 392 27.02 -11.67 -5.76
N SER A 393 25.71 -11.78 -5.53
CA SER A 393 24.94 -12.98 -5.80
C SER A 393 24.42 -12.93 -7.23
N PHE A 394 24.82 -13.90 -8.05
CA PHE A 394 24.36 -14.01 -9.42
C PHE A 394 23.12 -14.90 -9.49
N ARG A 395 22.04 -14.38 -10.09
CA ARG A 395 20.83 -15.14 -10.38
C ARG A 395 20.38 -14.89 -11.81
N TYR A 396 19.65 -15.85 -12.36
CA TYR A 396 19.01 -15.68 -13.65
C TYR A 396 17.64 -16.36 -13.72
N PHE A 397 16.83 -15.89 -14.65
CA PHE A 397 15.59 -16.56 -15.03
C PHE A 397 15.83 -17.49 -16.22
N GLU A 398 15.53 -18.76 -16.04
CA GLU A 398 15.67 -19.77 -17.10
C GLU A 398 14.64 -19.56 -18.21
N THR A 399 15.11 -19.65 -19.46
CA THR A 399 14.26 -19.65 -20.65
C THR A 399 14.53 -20.93 -21.44
N ASN A 400 13.49 -21.72 -21.69
CA ASN A 400 13.60 -22.93 -22.49
C ASN A 400 13.10 -22.66 -23.91
N VAL A 401 13.76 -23.28 -24.89
CA VAL A 401 13.33 -23.28 -26.30
C VAL A 401 12.91 -24.70 -26.65
N ASN A 402 11.60 -24.93 -26.74
CA ASN A 402 11.02 -26.21 -27.14
C ASN A 402 10.26 -26.04 -28.45
N ASN A 403 10.59 -26.80 -29.50
CA ASN A 403 9.91 -26.76 -30.79
C ASN A 403 9.74 -25.35 -31.39
N GLU A 404 10.78 -24.51 -31.34
CA GLU A 404 10.76 -23.09 -31.74
C GLU A 404 9.81 -22.20 -30.92
N GLN A 405 9.23 -22.71 -29.83
CA GLN A 405 8.47 -21.94 -28.86
C GLN A 405 9.33 -21.60 -27.64
N LEU A 406 9.25 -20.33 -27.23
CA LEU A 406 9.87 -19.83 -25.99
C LEU A 406 8.94 -20.14 -24.82
N GLU A 407 9.43 -20.96 -23.90
CA GLU A 407 8.77 -21.27 -22.63
C GLU A 407 9.53 -20.59 -21.49
N PHE A 408 8.86 -19.67 -20.80
CA PHE A 408 9.40 -19.01 -19.61
C PHE A 408 8.96 -19.80 -18.38
N SER A 409 9.90 -20.47 -17.72
CA SER A 409 9.60 -21.20 -16.48
C SER A 409 9.37 -20.26 -15.30
N TYR A 410 9.82 -19.00 -15.43
CA TYR A 410 9.90 -18.00 -14.36
C TYR A 410 10.62 -18.49 -13.10
N GLN A 411 11.44 -19.54 -13.21
CA GLN A 411 12.22 -20.07 -12.10
C GLN A 411 13.52 -19.28 -11.96
N LEU A 412 13.81 -18.86 -10.73
CA LEU A 412 15.06 -18.19 -10.37
C LEU A 412 16.15 -19.24 -10.11
N LYS A 413 17.26 -19.18 -10.83
CA LYS A 413 18.40 -20.08 -10.71
C LYS A 413 19.69 -19.36 -10.34
N GLU A 414 20.63 -20.09 -9.76
CA GLU A 414 22.00 -19.65 -9.47
C GLU A 414 22.80 -19.42 -10.76
N GLY A 415 23.50 -18.29 -10.88
CA GLY A 415 24.44 -18.02 -11.98
C GLY A 415 24.01 -16.88 -12.91
N ILE A 416 24.56 -16.89 -14.12
CA ILE A 416 24.33 -15.87 -15.17
C ILE A 416 23.73 -16.58 -16.39
N SER A 417 22.64 -16.03 -16.94
CA SER A 417 22.06 -16.52 -18.19
C SER A 417 22.92 -16.12 -19.39
N ASN A 418 23.04 -17.03 -20.36
CA ASN A 418 23.66 -16.78 -21.67
C ASN A 418 22.61 -16.79 -22.81
N ASP A 419 21.32 -16.62 -22.49
CA ASP A 419 20.23 -16.82 -23.43
C ASP A 419 20.12 -15.66 -24.44
N ARG A 420 20.22 -15.98 -25.73
CA ARG A 420 20.08 -15.02 -26.85
C ARG A 420 18.77 -15.25 -27.61
N ILE A 421 17.66 -14.79 -27.04
CA ILE A 421 16.32 -15.12 -27.56
C ILE A 421 15.72 -14.13 -28.57
N GLY A 422 16.34 -12.95 -28.77
CA GLY A 422 15.74 -11.88 -29.58
C GLY A 422 15.42 -12.28 -31.02
N TYR A 423 16.34 -12.98 -31.68
CA TYR A 423 16.12 -13.49 -33.05
C TYR A 423 15.05 -14.58 -33.11
N VAL A 424 14.94 -15.42 -32.06
CA VAL A 424 13.90 -16.45 -31.95
C VAL A 424 12.51 -15.81 -31.86
N ILE A 425 12.36 -14.71 -31.12
CA ILE A 425 11.11 -13.93 -31.07
C ILE A 425 10.78 -13.38 -32.47
N LEU A 426 11.76 -12.79 -33.16
CA LEU A 426 11.55 -12.22 -34.49
C LEU A 426 11.11 -13.28 -35.52
N LYS A 427 11.70 -14.49 -35.46
CA LYS A 427 11.27 -15.64 -36.27
C LYS A 427 9.85 -16.10 -35.90
N ARG A 428 9.54 -16.20 -34.61
CA ARG A 428 8.21 -16.57 -34.10
C ARG A 428 7.10 -15.63 -34.58
N GLU A 429 7.34 -14.33 -34.55
CA GLU A 429 6.39 -13.32 -35.04
C GLU A 429 6.27 -13.30 -36.58
N LYS A 430 6.88 -14.29 -37.26
CA LYS A 430 6.87 -14.50 -38.72
C LYS A 430 7.45 -13.33 -39.51
N VAL A 431 8.22 -12.47 -38.86
CA VAL A 431 8.84 -11.31 -39.51
C VAL A 431 9.84 -11.77 -40.56
N VAL A 432 10.65 -12.79 -40.27
CA VAL A 432 11.59 -13.38 -41.25
C VAL A 432 10.84 -13.91 -42.47
N ASP A 433 9.81 -14.75 -42.26
CA ASP A 433 9.00 -15.32 -43.34
C ASP A 433 8.30 -14.26 -44.20
N MET A 434 7.94 -13.11 -43.61
CA MET A 434 7.34 -11.99 -44.33
C MET A 434 8.37 -11.22 -45.15
N LEU A 435 9.57 -11.01 -44.60
CA LEU A 435 10.67 -10.35 -45.31
C LEU A 435 11.20 -11.20 -46.46
N ASP A 436 11.27 -12.52 -46.29
CA ASP A 436 11.74 -13.45 -47.33
C ASP A 436 10.75 -13.60 -48.50
N LYS A 437 9.51 -13.09 -48.36
CA LYS A 437 8.46 -13.07 -49.39
C LYS A 437 8.39 -11.75 -50.17
N LEU A 438 9.16 -10.73 -49.78
CA LEU A 438 9.31 -9.47 -50.54
C LEU A 438 10.24 -9.70 -51.74
#